data_AF-A0A2E6QEM6-F1
#
_entry.id   AF-A0A2E6QEM6-F1
#
_cell.length_a   1.000
_cell.length_b   1.000
_cell.length_c   1.000
_cell.angle_alpha   90.00
_cell.angle_beta   90.00
_cell.angle_gamma   90.00
#
_symmetry.space_group_name_H-M   'P 1'
#
loop_
_entity.id
_entity.type
_entity.pdbx_description
1 polymer ?
#
loop_
_entity_poly.entity_id
_entity_poly.type
_entity_poly.pdbx_seq_one_letter_code
_entity_poly.pdbx_strand_id
1 'polypeptide(L)'
;MCFVGGGGGGDNGAAEARAREEARQARIRQGIANIDDTFGRFDDQFFADRAKAYTDFATPQLDDQLADTRKQLIFALSRGGNLNSSTGAERFADFRAAEDRARRQIESRGLDYANQARTDVERQRADLISILNATSDPEAAASGAVNRVQALSATPAFDPFTATLGNLTAGLTGEDKAGRREISYGRTRLFSVPKSSSSIVR
;
A
#
# COMPACT_ATOMS: atom_id res chain seq x y z
N MET A 1 -49.24 -40.61 59.35
CA MET A 1 -49.90 -40.73 58.02
C MET A 1 -49.16 -39.82 57.05
N CYS A 2 -48.81 -40.36 55.89
CA CYS A 2 -48.03 -39.75 54.82
C CYS A 2 -48.89 -38.77 54.01
N PHE A 3 -48.36 -37.62 53.60
CA PHE A 3 -48.77 -36.94 52.37
C PHE A 3 -47.56 -36.24 51.73
N VAL A 4 -46.98 -36.93 50.75
CA VAL A 4 -46.02 -36.45 49.77
C VAL A 4 -46.82 -35.99 48.55
N GLY A 5 -46.56 -34.79 48.04
CA GLY A 5 -46.85 -34.38 46.66
C GLY A 5 -45.73 -33.42 46.25
N GLY A 6 -44.82 -33.72 45.32
CA GLY A 6 -44.97 -34.47 44.07
C GLY A 6 -45.72 -33.56 43.10
N GLY A 7 -45.09 -32.64 42.36
CA GLY A 7 -43.97 -32.85 41.43
C GLY A 7 -44.57 -32.86 40.02
N GLY A 8 -44.49 -31.75 39.29
CA GLY A 8 -45.00 -31.65 37.92
C GLY A 8 -45.07 -30.21 37.41
N GLY A 9 -44.04 -29.78 36.68
CA GLY A 9 -44.02 -28.47 36.04
C GLY A 9 -42.60 -28.06 35.63
N GLY A 10 -42.04 -28.67 34.58
CA GLY A 10 -40.66 -28.36 34.14
C GLY A 10 -40.40 -28.37 32.63
N ASP A 11 -41.41 -28.63 31.80
CA ASP A 11 -41.21 -29.18 30.46
C ASP A 11 -41.52 -28.14 29.36
N ASN A 12 -42.62 -27.40 29.53
CA ASN A 12 -43.15 -26.49 28.51
C ASN A 12 -42.26 -25.25 28.33
N GLY A 13 -41.67 -24.73 29.41
CA GLY A 13 -40.77 -23.58 29.35
C GLY A 13 -39.44 -23.90 28.65
N ALA A 14 -38.95 -25.13 28.76
CA ALA A 14 -37.71 -25.57 28.12
C ALA A 14 -37.88 -25.80 26.61
N ALA A 15 -39.04 -26.29 26.16
CA ALA A 15 -39.37 -26.38 24.75
C ALA A 15 -39.57 -25.00 24.11
N GLU A 16 -40.30 -24.11 24.78
CA GLU A 16 -40.54 -22.74 24.32
C GLU A 16 -39.27 -21.87 24.31
N ALA A 17 -38.35 -22.09 25.26
CA ALA A 17 -37.03 -21.45 25.24
C ALA A 17 -36.18 -21.89 24.03
N ARG A 18 -36.20 -23.19 23.67
CA ARG A 18 -35.49 -23.71 22.50
C ARG A 18 -36.05 -23.13 21.19
N ALA A 19 -37.37 -23.14 21.03
CA ALA A 19 -38.02 -22.57 19.85
C ALA A 19 -37.71 -21.07 19.65
N ARG A 20 -37.67 -20.30 20.76
CA ARG A 20 -37.30 -18.87 20.71
C ARG A 20 -35.84 -18.66 20.30
N GLU A 21 -34.92 -19.48 20.79
CA GLU A 21 -33.52 -19.39 20.40
C GLU A 21 -33.32 -19.82 18.94
N GLU A 22 -33.98 -20.89 18.47
CA GLU A 22 -33.96 -21.30 17.06
C GLU A 22 -34.46 -20.18 16.13
N ALA A 23 -35.56 -19.51 16.49
CA ALA A 23 -36.08 -18.38 15.73
C ALA A 23 -35.12 -17.17 15.74
N ARG A 24 -34.41 -16.92 16.84
CA ARG A 24 -33.36 -15.89 16.91
C ARG A 24 -32.20 -16.23 15.97
N GLN A 25 -31.70 -17.46 16.03
CA GLN A 25 -30.61 -17.93 15.16
C GLN A 25 -31.00 -17.93 13.69
N ALA A 26 -32.27 -18.24 13.35
CA ALA A 26 -32.79 -18.11 11.99
C ALA A 26 -32.74 -16.65 11.49
N ARG A 27 -33.18 -15.69 12.30
CA ARG A 27 -33.11 -14.26 11.97
C ARG A 27 -31.69 -13.75 11.79
N ILE A 28 -30.76 -14.17 12.64
CA ILE A 28 -29.34 -13.82 12.51
C ILE A 28 -28.78 -14.38 11.21
N ARG A 29 -29.02 -15.65 10.89
CA ARG A 29 -28.57 -16.25 9.62
C ARG A 29 -29.14 -15.53 8.40
N GLN A 30 -30.43 -15.20 8.43
CA GLN A 30 -31.06 -14.43 7.36
C GLN A 30 -30.45 -13.03 7.23
N GLY A 31 -30.23 -12.34 8.34
CA GLY A 31 -29.60 -11.01 8.32
C GLY A 31 -28.17 -11.05 7.77
N ILE A 32 -27.38 -12.06 8.12
CA ILE A 32 -26.02 -12.26 7.57
C ILE A 32 -26.11 -12.47 6.05
N ALA A 33 -27.00 -13.35 5.58
CA ALA A 33 -27.17 -13.58 4.14
C ALA A 33 -27.55 -12.30 3.38
N ASN A 34 -28.43 -11.46 3.95
CA ASN A 34 -28.81 -10.18 3.35
C ASN A 34 -27.65 -9.18 3.32
N ILE A 35 -26.85 -9.11 4.39
CA ILE A 35 -25.63 -8.29 4.41
C ILE A 35 -24.68 -8.75 3.31
N ASP A 36 -24.47 -10.05 3.18
CA ASP A 36 -23.55 -10.64 2.22
C ASP A 36 -23.98 -10.37 0.77
N ASP A 37 -25.26 -10.56 0.48
CA ASP A 37 -25.84 -10.23 -0.83
C ASP A 37 -25.67 -8.75 -1.18
N THR A 38 -25.92 -7.86 -0.21
CA THR A 38 -25.78 -6.40 -0.39
C THR A 38 -24.32 -6.00 -0.68
N PHE A 39 -23.36 -6.66 -0.04
CA PHE A 39 -21.92 -6.42 -0.24
C PHE A 39 -21.35 -7.16 -1.46
N GLY A 40 -22.07 -8.13 -2.03
CA GLY A 40 -21.61 -8.96 -3.15
C GLY A 40 -21.27 -8.19 -4.43
N ARG A 41 -21.70 -6.92 -4.54
CA ARG A 41 -21.30 -6.01 -5.62
C ARG A 41 -19.84 -5.53 -5.54
N PHE A 42 -19.17 -5.70 -4.40
CA PHE A 42 -17.74 -5.44 -4.26
C PHE A 42 -16.96 -6.69 -4.64
N ASP A 43 -16.96 -6.97 -5.94
CA ASP A 43 -16.27 -8.10 -6.53
C ASP A 43 -14.81 -7.76 -6.90
N ASP A 44 -14.09 -8.74 -7.43
CA ASP A 44 -12.71 -8.53 -7.88
C ASP A 44 -12.59 -7.46 -8.96
N GLN A 45 -13.63 -7.27 -9.78
CA GLN A 45 -13.65 -6.23 -10.80
C GLN A 45 -13.70 -4.83 -10.16
N PHE A 46 -14.53 -4.61 -9.14
CA PHE A 46 -14.58 -3.35 -8.40
C PHE A 46 -13.20 -2.98 -7.83
N PHE A 47 -12.48 -3.95 -7.23
CA PHE A 47 -11.15 -3.70 -6.68
C PHE A 47 -10.10 -3.51 -7.77
N ALA A 48 -10.20 -4.21 -8.90
CA ALA A 48 -9.34 -4.00 -10.07
C ALA A 48 -9.54 -2.60 -10.66
N ASP A 49 -10.80 -2.15 -10.79
CA ASP A 49 -11.14 -0.80 -11.25
C ASP A 49 -10.60 0.28 -10.30
N ARG A 50 -10.56 0.00 -9.00
CA ARG A 50 -9.93 0.89 -8.01
C ARG A 50 -8.43 1.07 -8.26
N ALA A 51 -7.71 -0.03 -8.51
CA ALA A 51 -6.29 0.01 -8.85
C ALA A 51 -6.07 0.75 -10.17
N LYS A 52 -6.88 0.41 -11.19
CA LYS A 52 -6.82 1.03 -12.52
C LYS A 52 -7.07 2.54 -12.47
N ALA A 53 -8.03 3.00 -11.67
CA ALA A 53 -8.33 4.42 -11.55
C ALA A 53 -7.12 5.22 -11.03
N TYR A 54 -6.35 4.66 -10.08
CA TYR A 54 -5.11 5.28 -9.63
C TYR A 54 -4.04 5.26 -10.73
N THR A 55 -3.85 4.14 -11.43
CA THR A 55 -2.85 4.06 -12.50
C THR A 55 -3.16 5.04 -13.63
N ASP A 56 -4.43 5.16 -14.01
CA ASP A 56 -4.89 6.09 -15.06
C ASP A 56 -4.70 7.56 -14.63
N PHE A 57 -4.84 7.85 -13.34
CA PHE A 57 -4.58 9.18 -12.76
C PHE A 57 -3.07 9.52 -12.72
N ALA A 58 -2.24 8.58 -12.28
CA ALA A 58 -0.82 8.82 -11.99
C ALA A 58 0.09 8.69 -13.22
N THR A 59 -0.25 7.83 -14.19
CA THR A 59 0.60 7.55 -15.36
C THR A 59 0.88 8.80 -16.20
N PRO A 60 -0.10 9.64 -16.56
CA PRO A 60 0.18 10.87 -17.33
C PRO A 60 1.14 11.82 -16.62
N GLN A 61 1.01 11.96 -15.30
CA GLN A 61 1.89 12.81 -14.49
C GLN A 61 3.33 12.30 -14.50
N LEU A 62 3.52 10.97 -14.44
CA LEU A 62 4.84 10.37 -14.58
C LEU A 62 5.39 10.56 -16.00
N ASP A 63 4.60 10.34 -17.03
CA ASP A 63 5.06 10.47 -18.42
C ASP A 63 5.55 11.90 -18.72
N ASP A 64 4.85 12.92 -18.22
CA ASP A 64 5.28 14.32 -18.32
C ASP A 64 6.62 14.55 -17.61
N GLN A 65 6.76 14.05 -16.37
CA GLN A 65 8.00 14.16 -15.60
C GLN A 65 9.18 13.43 -16.28
N LEU A 66 8.93 12.26 -16.86
CA LEU A 66 9.94 11.49 -17.60
C LEU A 66 10.36 12.22 -18.87
N ALA A 67 9.42 12.80 -19.61
CA ALA A 67 9.71 13.55 -20.82
C ALA A 67 10.62 14.76 -20.51
N ASP A 68 10.32 15.50 -19.46
CA ASP A 68 11.13 16.66 -19.06
C ASP A 68 12.49 16.27 -18.48
N THR A 69 12.54 15.22 -17.66
CA THR A 69 13.81 14.68 -17.14
C THR A 69 14.71 14.20 -18.27
N ARG A 70 14.15 13.52 -19.28
CA ARG A 70 14.90 13.07 -20.46
C ARG A 70 15.46 14.25 -21.26
N LYS A 71 14.68 15.32 -21.47
CA LYS A 71 15.17 16.54 -22.14
C LYS A 71 16.33 17.17 -21.35
N GLN A 72 16.20 17.29 -20.04
CA GLN A 72 17.26 17.84 -19.18
C GLN A 72 18.54 16.99 -19.24
N LEU A 73 18.42 15.67 -19.23
CA LEU A 73 19.54 14.74 -19.40
C LEU A 73 20.24 14.96 -20.75
N ILE A 74 19.49 15.06 -21.85
CA ILE A 74 20.05 15.33 -23.18
C ILE A 74 20.81 16.67 -23.18
N PHE A 75 20.23 17.73 -22.64
CA PHE A 75 20.88 19.04 -22.60
C PHE A 75 22.16 19.03 -21.75
N ALA A 76 22.15 18.36 -20.60
CA ALA A 76 23.32 18.23 -19.73
C ALA A 76 24.46 17.46 -20.41
N LEU A 77 24.13 16.31 -21.02
CA LEU A 77 25.11 15.49 -21.74
C LEU A 77 25.65 16.19 -22.98
N SER A 78 24.80 16.91 -23.72
CA SER A 78 25.21 17.69 -24.90
C SER A 78 26.16 18.82 -24.52
N ARG A 79 25.83 19.60 -23.49
CA ARG A 79 26.69 20.69 -22.98
C ARG A 79 28.06 20.19 -22.51
N GLY A 80 28.09 18.99 -21.93
CA GLY A 80 29.33 18.35 -21.48
C GLY A 80 30.09 17.58 -22.57
N GLY A 81 29.61 17.55 -23.83
CA GLY A 81 30.23 16.77 -24.91
C GLY A 81 30.14 15.25 -24.74
N ASN A 82 29.32 14.77 -23.79
CA ASN A 82 29.23 13.37 -23.41
C ASN A 82 28.07 12.61 -24.08
N LEU A 83 27.26 13.29 -24.91
CA LEU A 83 26.03 12.72 -25.47
C LEU A 83 26.26 11.42 -26.25
N ASN A 84 27.35 11.35 -27.04
CA ASN A 84 27.71 10.19 -27.86
C ASN A 84 28.81 9.33 -27.21
N SER A 85 29.03 9.47 -25.90
CA SER A 85 30.06 8.73 -25.16
C SER A 85 29.48 7.51 -24.44
N SER A 86 30.35 6.61 -23.98
CA SER A 86 29.96 5.52 -23.08
C SER A 86 29.30 6.04 -21.80
N THR A 87 29.76 7.18 -21.27
CA THR A 87 29.12 7.85 -20.13
C THR A 87 27.70 8.29 -20.47
N GLY A 88 27.44 8.80 -21.67
CA GLY A 88 26.09 9.14 -22.11
C GLY A 88 25.18 7.92 -22.16
N ALA A 89 25.69 6.82 -22.72
CA ALA A 89 24.96 5.54 -22.79
C ALA A 89 24.60 5.00 -21.39
N GLU A 90 25.54 5.05 -20.44
CA GLU A 90 25.32 4.66 -19.05
C GLU A 90 24.21 5.50 -18.39
N ARG A 91 24.23 6.82 -18.57
CA ARG A 91 23.18 7.69 -18.02
C ARG A 91 21.79 7.43 -18.61
N PHE A 92 21.70 7.12 -19.89
CA PHE A 92 20.42 6.72 -20.48
C PHE A 92 19.95 5.35 -19.97
N ALA A 93 20.86 4.43 -19.67
CA ALA A 93 20.51 3.15 -19.05
C ALA A 93 19.97 3.36 -17.62
N ASP A 94 20.62 4.22 -16.83
CA ASP A 94 20.14 4.59 -15.48
C ASP A 94 18.75 5.23 -15.53
N PHE A 95 18.53 6.14 -16.48
CA PHE A 95 17.24 6.79 -16.69
C PHE A 95 16.14 5.77 -17.00
N ARG A 96 16.38 4.85 -17.94
CA ARG A 96 15.43 3.78 -18.27
C ARG A 96 15.12 2.90 -17.06
N ALA A 97 16.15 2.53 -16.30
CA ALA A 97 15.95 1.73 -15.09
C ALA A 97 15.11 2.49 -14.03
N ALA A 98 15.23 3.81 -13.94
CA ALA A 98 14.40 4.62 -13.05
C ALA A 98 12.97 4.80 -13.55
N GLU A 99 12.78 5.00 -14.86
CA GLU A 99 11.46 4.96 -15.50
C GLU A 99 10.73 3.65 -15.16
N ASP A 100 11.37 2.51 -15.38
CA ASP A 100 10.78 1.20 -15.09
C ASP A 100 10.41 1.03 -13.61
N ARG A 101 11.25 1.54 -12.71
CA ARG A 101 10.95 1.54 -11.26
C ARG A 101 9.75 2.43 -10.95
N ALA A 102 9.68 3.63 -11.53
CA ALA A 102 8.60 4.57 -11.29
C ALA A 102 7.25 4.02 -11.80
N ARG A 103 7.23 3.37 -12.97
CA ARG A 103 6.03 2.71 -13.50
C ARG A 103 5.55 1.59 -12.56
N ARG A 104 6.44 0.72 -12.10
CA ARG A 104 6.11 -0.32 -11.11
C ARG A 104 5.62 0.24 -9.77
N GLN A 105 6.13 1.39 -9.33
CA GLN A 105 5.64 2.04 -8.11
C GLN A 105 4.20 2.53 -8.26
N ILE A 106 3.81 3.01 -9.44
CA ILE A 106 2.42 3.39 -9.73
C ILE A 106 1.51 2.16 -9.66
N GLU A 107 1.90 1.06 -10.29
CA GLU A 107 1.16 -0.21 -10.23
C GLU A 107 0.99 -0.71 -8.79
N SER A 108 2.09 -0.73 -8.02
CA SER A 108 2.09 -1.12 -6.61
C SER A 108 1.11 -0.27 -5.79
N ARG A 109 1.14 1.06 -5.96
CA ARG A 109 0.21 1.96 -5.28
C ARG A 109 -1.24 1.73 -5.70
N GLY A 110 -1.49 1.42 -6.97
CA GLY A 110 -2.82 1.01 -7.42
C GLY A 110 -3.33 -0.23 -6.68
N LEU A 111 -2.47 -1.24 -6.50
CA LEU A 111 -2.81 -2.42 -5.70
C LEU A 111 -3.04 -2.08 -4.22
N ASP A 112 -2.27 -1.14 -3.65
CA ASP A 112 -2.49 -0.66 -2.28
C ASP A 112 -3.90 -0.05 -2.12
N TYR A 113 -4.35 0.78 -3.07
CA TYR A 113 -5.71 1.32 -3.08
C TYR A 113 -6.78 0.22 -3.18
N ALA A 114 -6.55 -0.82 -3.99
CA ALA A 114 -7.46 -1.96 -4.09
C ALA A 114 -7.53 -2.74 -2.77
N ASN A 115 -6.38 -3.01 -2.13
CA ASN A 115 -6.31 -3.72 -0.85
C ASN A 115 -6.90 -2.91 0.30
N GLN A 116 -6.69 -1.60 0.32
CA GLN A 116 -7.34 -0.72 1.28
C GLN A 116 -8.87 -0.76 1.12
N ALA A 117 -9.37 -0.65 -0.11
CA ALA A 117 -10.79 -0.77 -0.39
C ALA A 117 -11.36 -2.12 0.08
N ARG A 118 -10.67 -3.24 -0.18
CA ARG A 118 -11.05 -4.57 0.34
C ARG A 118 -11.14 -4.57 1.86
N THR A 119 -10.12 -4.04 2.52
CA THR A 119 -10.06 -3.99 3.99
C THR A 119 -11.20 -3.15 4.57
N ASP A 120 -11.54 -2.04 3.92
CA ASP A 120 -12.62 -1.16 4.36
C ASP A 120 -13.99 -1.82 4.17
N VAL A 121 -14.22 -2.48 3.04
CA VAL A 121 -15.42 -3.26 2.75
C VAL A 121 -15.62 -4.35 3.82
N GLU A 122 -14.58 -5.16 4.09
CA GLU A 122 -14.67 -6.24 5.07
C GLU A 122 -14.87 -5.73 6.50
N ARG A 123 -14.21 -4.64 6.88
CA ARG A 123 -14.41 -4.02 8.19
C ARG A 123 -15.86 -3.58 8.37
N GLN A 124 -16.42 -2.89 7.37
CA GLN A 124 -17.80 -2.41 7.40
C GLN A 124 -18.83 -3.56 7.45
N ARG A 125 -18.54 -4.67 6.75
CA ARG A 125 -19.34 -5.89 6.78
C ARG A 125 -19.29 -6.56 8.16
N ALA A 126 -18.09 -6.72 8.73
CA ALA A 126 -17.90 -7.33 10.04
C ALA A 126 -18.60 -6.52 11.16
N ASP A 127 -18.52 -5.19 11.10
CA ASP A 127 -19.21 -4.30 12.05
C ASP A 127 -20.73 -4.47 11.99
N LEU A 128 -21.30 -4.62 10.79
CA LEU A 128 -22.73 -4.92 10.62
C LEU A 128 -23.15 -6.25 11.20
N ILE A 129 -22.36 -7.29 10.96
CA ILE A 129 -22.61 -8.62 11.52
C ILE A 129 -22.54 -8.57 13.05
N SER A 130 -21.61 -7.79 13.61
CA SER A 130 -21.51 -7.58 15.06
C SER A 130 -22.77 -6.90 15.61
N ILE A 131 -23.24 -5.83 14.96
CA ILE A 131 -24.50 -5.15 15.32
C ILE A 131 -25.69 -6.11 15.23
N LEU A 132 -25.81 -6.87 14.13
CA LEU A 132 -26.88 -7.86 13.95
C LEU A 132 -26.88 -8.93 15.04
N ASN A 133 -25.71 -9.42 15.46
CA ASN A 133 -25.61 -10.39 16.54
C ASN A 133 -26.07 -9.81 17.90
N ALA A 134 -25.77 -8.54 18.14
CA ALA A 134 -26.17 -7.83 19.36
C ALA A 134 -27.67 -7.51 19.40
N THR A 135 -28.26 -7.09 18.28
CA THR A 135 -29.67 -6.65 18.23
C THR A 135 -30.63 -7.76 17.81
N SER A 136 -30.14 -8.78 17.09
CA SER A 136 -30.96 -9.80 16.42
C SER A 136 -32.01 -9.22 15.47
N ASP A 137 -31.75 -8.03 14.92
CA ASP A 137 -32.63 -7.29 14.01
C ASP A 137 -32.08 -7.28 12.57
N PRO A 138 -32.63 -8.12 11.68
CA PRO A 138 -32.16 -8.21 10.29
C PRO A 138 -32.59 -7.01 9.42
N GLU A 139 -33.69 -6.31 9.73
CA GLU A 139 -34.16 -5.18 8.92
C GLU A 139 -33.29 -3.93 9.14
N ALA A 140 -32.95 -3.65 10.40
CA ALA A 140 -32.02 -2.59 10.75
C ALA A 140 -30.63 -2.85 10.15
N ALA A 141 -30.16 -4.10 10.19
CA ALA A 141 -28.89 -4.50 9.60
C ALA A 141 -28.86 -4.32 8.08
N ALA A 142 -29.94 -4.72 7.37
CA ALA A 142 -30.05 -4.55 5.93
C ALA A 142 -30.05 -3.06 5.52
N SER A 143 -30.78 -2.22 6.25
CA SER A 143 -30.78 -0.77 6.03
C SER A 143 -29.39 -0.15 6.25
N GLY A 144 -28.69 -0.61 7.29
CA GLY A 144 -27.30 -0.23 7.56
C GLY A 144 -26.31 -0.71 6.49
N ALA A 145 -26.56 -1.85 5.85
CA ALA A 145 -25.77 -2.38 4.75
C ALA A 145 -25.86 -1.47 3.52
N VAL A 146 -27.07 -1.08 3.12
CA VAL A 146 -27.29 -0.17 1.99
C VAL A 146 -26.52 1.14 2.17
N ASN A 147 -26.59 1.75 3.36
CA ASN A 147 -25.90 3.01 3.64
C ASN A 147 -24.36 2.89 3.55
N ARG A 148 -23.79 1.81 4.11
CA ARG A 148 -22.35 1.55 4.06
C ARG A 148 -21.87 1.29 2.63
N VAL A 149 -22.64 0.49 1.89
CA VAL A 149 -22.37 0.19 0.49
C VAL A 149 -22.34 1.47 -0.36
N GLN A 150 -23.29 2.39 -0.16
CA GLN A 150 -23.30 3.67 -0.87
C GLN A 150 -22.04 4.48 -0.59
N ALA A 151 -21.62 4.57 0.68
CA ALA A 151 -20.41 5.28 1.06
C ALA A 151 -19.13 4.63 0.47
N LEU A 152 -19.02 3.31 0.51
CA LEU A 152 -17.87 2.54 0.00
C LEU A 152 -17.77 2.56 -1.53
N SER A 153 -18.89 2.78 -2.23
CA SER A 153 -18.92 2.87 -3.69
C SER A 153 -18.32 4.18 -4.23
N ALA A 154 -18.07 5.17 -3.37
CA ALA A 154 -17.53 6.45 -3.80
C ALA A 154 -16.07 6.32 -4.28
N THR A 155 -15.73 7.02 -5.37
CA THR A 155 -14.36 7.17 -5.87
C THR A 155 -13.50 7.89 -4.82
N PRO A 156 -12.25 7.44 -4.53
CA PRO A 156 -11.44 8.10 -3.51
C PRO A 156 -10.79 9.35 -4.11
N ALA A 157 -10.36 10.26 -3.25
CA ALA A 157 -9.35 11.23 -3.64
C ALA A 157 -8.00 10.49 -3.80
N PHE A 158 -7.30 10.72 -4.91
CA PHE A 158 -5.97 10.15 -5.13
C PHE A 158 -4.89 11.12 -4.67
N ASP A 159 -3.86 10.58 -4.03
CA ASP A 159 -2.66 11.34 -3.74
C ASP A 159 -1.80 11.47 -5.01
N PRO A 160 -1.32 12.69 -5.35
CA PRO A 160 -0.50 12.89 -6.54
C PRO A 160 0.78 12.06 -6.47
N PHE A 161 1.14 11.46 -7.60
CA PHE A 161 2.37 10.69 -7.70
C PHE A 161 3.56 11.65 -7.71
N THR A 162 4.42 11.54 -6.70
CA THR A 162 5.68 12.26 -6.64
C THR A 162 6.80 11.29 -6.93
N ALA A 163 7.26 11.25 -8.18
CA ALA A 163 8.36 10.38 -8.59
C ALA A 163 9.66 10.83 -7.91
N THR A 164 10.37 9.92 -7.25
CA THR A 164 11.73 10.21 -6.74
C THR A 164 12.77 10.09 -7.86
N LEU A 165 12.61 10.89 -8.93
CA LEU A 165 13.56 10.96 -10.05
C LEU A 165 14.74 11.91 -9.78
N GLY A 166 14.64 12.73 -8.73
CA GLY A 166 15.60 13.80 -8.43
C GLY A 166 17.05 13.35 -8.24
N ASN A 167 17.28 12.10 -7.81
CA ASN A 167 18.64 11.57 -7.67
C ASN A 167 19.34 11.36 -9.02
N LEU A 168 18.58 11.17 -10.10
CA LEU A 168 19.12 10.97 -11.44
C LEU A 168 19.62 12.27 -12.07
N THR A 169 18.96 13.39 -11.75
CA THR A 169 19.35 14.74 -12.21
C THR A 169 20.37 15.41 -11.29
N ALA A 170 20.34 15.15 -9.98
CA ALA A 170 21.36 15.63 -9.04
C ALA A 170 22.77 15.10 -9.39
N GLY A 171 22.87 13.86 -9.88
CA GLY A 171 24.14 13.31 -10.39
C GLY A 171 24.62 13.90 -11.72
N LEU A 172 23.81 14.70 -12.41
CA LEU A 172 24.12 15.32 -13.72
C LEU A 172 24.66 16.75 -13.61
N THR A 173 24.31 17.48 -12.55
CA THR A 173 24.77 18.87 -12.32
C THR A 173 26.18 18.95 -11.75
N GLY A 174 26.81 17.81 -11.43
CA GLY A 174 28.24 17.73 -11.15
C GLY A 174 28.63 17.87 -9.68
N GLU A 175 27.71 17.71 -8.73
CA GLU A 175 28.06 17.71 -7.30
C GLU A 175 28.69 16.38 -6.84
N ASP A 176 28.56 15.29 -7.60
CA ASP A 176 29.19 13.99 -7.30
C ASP A 176 30.64 13.84 -7.81
N LYS A 177 31.27 14.89 -8.35
CA LYS A 177 32.70 14.85 -8.72
C LYS A 177 33.66 15.12 -7.57
N ALA A 178 33.25 14.86 -6.32
CA ALA A 178 34.13 14.94 -5.15
C ALA A 178 34.22 13.66 -4.29
N GLY A 179 33.55 12.56 -4.65
CA GLY A 179 33.50 11.34 -3.81
C GLY A 179 34.19 10.09 -4.38
N ARG A 180 34.63 10.10 -5.64
CA ARG A 180 35.25 8.92 -6.30
C ARG A 180 36.68 9.20 -6.78
N ARG A 181 37.54 9.64 -5.85
CA ARG A 181 39.01 9.51 -5.88
C ARG A 181 39.36 8.87 -4.53
N GLU A 182 39.77 7.62 -4.41
CA GLU A 182 40.99 7.03 -4.94
C GLU A 182 40.80 5.51 -4.94
N ILE A 183 40.95 4.87 -6.10
CA ILE A 183 41.33 3.45 -6.13
C ILE A 183 42.85 3.46 -5.92
N SER A 184 43.25 3.10 -4.70
CA SER A 184 44.64 2.95 -4.27
C SER A 184 45.37 1.92 -5.14
N TYR A 185 46.12 2.41 -6.13
CA TYR A 185 47.17 1.67 -6.81
C TYR A 185 48.45 2.48 -6.70
N GLY A 186 49.24 2.26 -5.64
CA GLY A 186 50.43 3.08 -5.43
C GLY A 186 51.27 2.74 -4.21
N ARG A 187 52.01 1.62 -4.30
CA ARG A 187 53.40 1.54 -3.83
C ARG A 187 53.63 1.60 -2.29
N THR A 188 53.41 0.47 -1.62
CA THR A 188 54.04 0.16 -0.33
C THR A 188 55.55 0.00 -0.52
N ARG A 189 56.28 1.11 -0.45
CA ARG A 189 57.70 1.14 -0.12
C ARG A 189 57.93 2.38 0.72
N LEU A 190 58.30 2.20 1.98
CA LEU A 190 59.70 2.31 2.39
C LEU A 190 59.71 2.54 3.91
N PHE A 191 60.21 1.55 4.64
CA PHE A 191 60.59 1.71 6.04
C PHE A 191 61.52 2.92 6.16
N SER A 192 61.06 3.95 6.85
CA SER A 192 61.88 5.08 7.29
C SER A 192 62.60 4.65 8.58
N VAL A 193 63.91 4.46 8.47
CA VAL A 193 64.83 4.27 9.61
C VAL A 193 65.07 5.63 10.26
N PRO A 194 64.90 5.81 11.58
CA PRO A 194 65.29 7.06 12.22
C PRO A 194 66.79 7.05 12.48
N LYS A 195 67.52 8.05 11.96
CA LYS A 195 68.89 8.34 12.37
C LYS A 195 69.06 9.83 12.59
N SER A 196 69.70 10.15 13.71
CA SER A 196 70.34 11.43 14.08
C SER A 196 69.37 12.51 14.65
N SER A 197 69.70 13.29 15.68
CA SER A 197 70.98 13.59 16.33
C SER A 197 70.75 14.11 17.76
N SER A 198 71.69 13.78 18.63
CA SER A 198 72.02 14.44 19.90
C SER A 198 72.26 15.96 19.75
N SER A 199 71.74 16.75 20.71
CA SER A 199 72.29 18.06 21.06
C SER A 199 72.42 18.19 22.59
N ILE A 200 73.67 18.28 23.04
CA ILE A 200 74.09 18.78 24.35
C ILE A 200 74.23 20.29 24.21
N VAL A 201 73.58 21.11 25.04
CA VAL A 201 74.12 22.42 25.46
C VAL A 201 73.56 22.83 26.85
N ARG A 202 74.48 22.88 27.81
CA ARG A 202 74.53 23.61 29.10
C ARG A 202 73.51 23.32 30.19
#